data_AF-A0A661F5P0-F1
#
_entry.id   AF-A0A661F5P0-F1
#
_cell.length_a   1.000
_cell.length_b   1.000
_cell.length_c   1.000
_cell.angle_alpha   90.00
_cell.angle_beta   90.00
_cell.angle_gamma   90.00
#
_symmetry.space_group_name_H-M   'P 1'
#
loop_
_entity.id
_entity.type
_entity.pdbx_description
1 polymer ?
#
loop_
_entity_poly.entity_id
_entity_poly.type
_entity_poly.pdbx_seq_one_letter_code
_entity_poly.pdbx_strand_id
1 'polypeptide(L)' 'SVEQAFQNGADYIVIGRPIRDAENSKSMADKIQAQIAAQF' A
#
# COMPACT_ATOMS: atom_id res chain seq x y z
N SER A 1 2.84 7.30 -5.37
CA SER A 1 1.80 6.71 -4.48
C SER A 1 1.77 5.21 -4.71
N VAL A 2 0.98 4.46 -3.93
CA VAL A 2 0.70 3.02 -4.21
C VAL A 2 0.18 2.87 -5.63
N GLU A 3 -0.89 3.59 -5.97
CA GLU A 3 -1.50 3.65 -7.30
C GLU A 3 -0.48 3.85 -8.42
N GLN A 4 0.36 4.89 -8.34
CA GLN A 4 1.30 5.20 -9.40
C GLN A 4 2.37 4.12 -9.59
N ALA A 5 2.75 3.39 -8.53
CA ALA A 5 3.70 2.29 -8.67
C ALA A 5 3.11 1.16 -9.53
N PHE A 6 1.85 0.80 -9.30
CA PHE A 6 1.16 -0.22 -10.10
C PHE A 6 0.86 0.26 -11.52
N GLN A 7 0.43 1.52 -11.70
CA GLN A 7 0.27 2.11 -13.04
C GLN A 7 1.57 2.13 -13.85
N ASN A 8 2.73 2.20 -13.18
CA ASN A 8 4.05 2.12 -13.80
C ASN A 8 4.56 0.68 -14.01
N GLY A 9 3.76 -0.34 -13.73
CA GLY A 9 4.08 -1.74 -13.99
C GLY A 9 4.80 -2.48 -12.85
N ALA A 10 4.72 -1.99 -11.60
CA ALA A 10 5.26 -2.74 -10.46
C ALA A 10 4.35 -3.93 -10.10
N ASP A 11 4.93 -5.11 -9.94
CA ASP A 11 4.22 -6.31 -9.46
C ASP A 11 4.02 -6.32 -7.94
N TYR A 12 4.95 -5.70 -7.20
CA TYR A 12 4.88 -5.58 -5.75
C TYR A 12 5.58 -4.30 -5.27
N ILE A 13 5.19 -3.84 -4.08
CA ILE A 13 5.79 -2.70 -3.41
C ILE A 13 6.13 -3.06 -1.96
N VAL A 14 7.25 -2.54 -1.46
CA VAL A 14 7.67 -2.74 -0.05
C VAL A 14 7.36 -1.46 0.73
N ILE A 15 6.60 -1.60 1.82
CA ILE A 15 6.19 -0.48 2.65
C ILE A 15 6.67 -0.72 4.08
N GLY A 16 7.59 0.11 4.53
CA GLY A 16 8.14 0.06 5.89
C GLY A 16 7.46 1.05 6.82
N ARG A 17 8.08 2.24 6.97
CA ARG A 17 7.64 3.29 7.92
C ARG A 17 6.15 3.60 7.90
N PRO A 18 5.47 3.73 6.74
CA PRO A 18 4.04 4.05 6.74
C PRO A 18 3.18 3.04 7.53
N ILE A 19 3.50 1.74 7.49
CA ILE A 19 2.78 0.70 8.25
C ILE A 19 3.29 0.63 9.68
N ARG A 20 4.63 0.66 9.85
CA ARG A 20 5.28 0.50 11.16
C ARG A 20 4.96 1.65 12.12
N ASP A 21 4.96 2.88 11.62
CA ASP A 21 4.83 4.10 12.43
C ASP A 21 3.37 4.57 12.53
N ALA A 22 2.41 3.82 11.95
CA ALA A 22 0.98 4.10 12.08
C ALA A 22 0.45 3.76 13.48
N GLU A 23 -0.49 4.55 13.98
CA GLU A 23 -1.19 4.31 15.25
C GLU A 23 -1.80 2.91 15.33
N ASN A 24 -2.32 2.41 14.20
CA ASN A 24 -2.74 1.03 14.05
C ASN A 24 -2.15 0.46 12.75
N SER A 25 -1.08 -0.31 12.88
CA SER A 25 -0.37 -0.91 11.75
C SER A 25 -1.26 -1.81 10.90
N LYS A 26 -2.16 -2.59 11.52
CA LYS A 26 -3.10 -3.46 10.80
C LYS A 26 -4.05 -2.63 9.94
N SER A 27 -4.67 -1.60 10.52
CA SER A 27 -5.58 -0.72 9.78
C SER A 27 -4.90 0.00 8.62
N MET A 28 -3.63 0.41 8.78
CA MET A 28 -2.87 1.02 7.70
C MET A 28 -2.57 0.01 6.58
N ALA A 29 -2.18 -1.22 6.93
CA ALA A 29 -1.96 -2.28 5.95
C ALA A 29 -3.27 -2.59 5.19
N ASP A 30 -4.40 -2.70 5.87
CA ASP A 30 -5.71 -2.95 5.24
C ASP A 30 -6.10 -1.81 4.28
N LYS A 31 -5.86 -0.54 4.67
CA LYS A 31 -6.08 0.62 3.78
C LYS A 31 -5.23 0.57 2.52
N ILE A 32 -3.95 0.24 2.66
CA ILE A 32 -3.04 0.10 1.52
C ILE A 32 -3.51 -1.04 0.62
N GLN A 33 -3.87 -2.20 1.18
CA GLN A 33 -4.36 -3.33 0.40
C GLN A 33 -5.64 -2.98 -0.38
N ALA A 34 -6.54 -2.20 0.21
CA ALA A 34 -7.71 -1.69 -0.50
C ALA A 34 -7.33 -0.77 -1.68
N GLN A 35 -6.30 0.07 -1.54
CA GLN A 35 -5.79 0.89 -2.64
C GLN A 35 -5.19 0.03 -3.76
N ILE A 36 -4.45 -1.02 -3.41
CA ILE A 36 -3.87 -1.98 -4.37
C ILE A 36 -4.99 -2.72 -5.12
N ALA A 37 -5.99 -3.23 -4.38
CA ALA A 37 -7.12 -3.93 -4.96
C ALA A 37 -7.93 -3.07 -5.95
N ALA A 38 -7.98 -1.75 -5.75
CA ALA A 38 -8.65 -0.83 -6.66
C ALA A 38 -7.89 -0.56 -7.98
N GLN A 39 -6.67 -1.08 -8.14
CA GLN A 39 -5.89 -0.96 -9.39
C GLN A 39 -6.11 -2.13 -10.35
N PHE A 40 -6.90 -3.14 -9.95
CA PHE A 40 -7.24 -4.34 -10.72
C PHE A 40 -8.75 -4.43 -10.93
#